data_AF-A0A2W6CCS8-F1
#
_entry.id   AF-A0A2W6CCS8-F1
#
_cell.length_a   1.000
_cell.length_b   1.000
_cell.length_c   1.000
_cell.angle_alpha   90.00
_cell.angle_beta   90.00
_cell.angle_gamma   90.00
#
_symmetry.space_group_name_H-M   'P 1'
#
loop_
_entity.id
_entity.type
_entity.pdbx_description
1 polymer ?
#
loop_
_entity_poly.entity_id
_entity_poly.type
_entity_poly.pdbx_seq_one_letter_code
_entity_poly.pdbx_strand_id
1 'polypeptide(L)'
;MRAVHTRPVIGLSAEFALLAVLAWTVGLSVPGWSAGIACAVITNAAVARCLLHHGADKLGPAGRVTLTRATIACGVAALTVESFWRPASATTLVALTVLALILDAVDGWVARRTGTVSAFGARFDMEVDAFLILVLSGYVARSTGAWVLAIGAARYLFVAAGWVRPWLRASVPPRYWAKAVAAVQGVVLTFAAAQVVTHQVADAALVASLALLAESFGREVSWLWRHRPIAPRKIVSSVATLHQPRVQQRVPAVGGVRSG
;
A
#
# COMPACT_ATOMS: atom_id res chain seq x y z
N MET A 1 -28.25 3.78 -18.43
CA MET A 1 -26.77 3.94 -18.45
C MET A 1 -26.41 5.41 -18.19
N ARG A 2 -26.41 5.91 -16.95
CA ARG A 2 -26.03 7.29 -16.58
C ARG A 2 -25.80 7.35 -15.05
N ALA A 3 -24.56 7.15 -14.60
CA ALA A 3 -24.11 7.47 -13.22
C ALA A 3 -22.59 7.24 -12.98
N VAL A 4 -21.90 6.51 -13.86
CA VAL A 4 -20.52 6.06 -13.61
C VAL A 4 -19.46 7.14 -13.89
N HIS A 5 -19.76 8.15 -14.69
CA HIS A 5 -18.75 9.12 -15.17
C HIS A 5 -18.51 10.32 -14.26
N THR A 6 -19.39 10.64 -13.30
CA THR A 6 -19.35 11.95 -12.63
C THR A 6 -18.36 12.05 -11.46
N ARG A 7 -17.82 10.92 -10.97
CA ARG A 7 -17.10 10.85 -9.69
C ARG A 7 -15.56 10.80 -9.79
N PRO A 8 -14.95 10.12 -10.77
CA PRO A 8 -13.51 10.27 -11.03
C PRO A 8 -13.12 11.72 -11.32
N VAL A 9 -14.07 12.51 -11.84
CA VAL A 9 -13.90 13.92 -12.20
C VAL A 9 -13.73 14.80 -10.96
N ILE A 10 -14.35 14.47 -9.82
CA ILE A 10 -14.26 15.28 -8.59
C ILE A 10 -12.89 15.12 -7.92
N GLY A 11 -12.33 13.91 -7.92
CA GLY A 11 -10.96 13.67 -7.43
C GLY A 11 -9.93 14.40 -8.29
N LEU A 12 -10.06 14.24 -9.61
CA LEU A 12 -9.19 14.92 -10.58
C LEU A 12 -9.31 16.45 -10.51
N SER A 13 -10.52 17.00 -10.30
CA SER A 13 -10.69 18.45 -10.21
C SER A 13 -10.10 19.02 -8.92
N ALA A 14 -10.21 18.31 -7.79
CA ALA A 14 -9.55 18.69 -6.55
C ALA A 14 -8.02 18.61 -6.65
N GLU A 15 -7.49 17.55 -7.27
CA GLU A 15 -6.05 17.40 -7.54
C GLU A 15 -5.53 18.48 -8.48
N PHE A 16 -6.25 18.76 -9.57
CA PHE A 16 -5.89 19.82 -10.49
C PHE A 16 -5.95 21.19 -9.83
N ALA A 17 -6.97 21.46 -9.01
CA ALA A 17 -7.07 22.71 -8.24
C ALA A 17 -5.90 22.86 -7.27
N LEU A 18 -5.51 21.79 -6.55
CA LEU A 18 -4.34 21.81 -5.68
C LEU A 18 -3.05 22.11 -6.47
N LEU A 19 -2.85 21.45 -7.60
CA LEU A 19 -1.68 21.69 -8.46
C LEU A 19 -1.67 23.11 -9.03
N ALA A 20 -2.83 23.63 -9.43
CA ALA A 20 -2.97 25.01 -9.91
C ALA A 20 -2.65 26.02 -8.80
N VAL A 21 -3.13 25.79 -7.58
CA VAL A 21 -2.78 26.63 -6.41
C VAL A 21 -1.29 26.58 -6.16
N LEU A 22 -0.67 25.40 -6.13
CA LEU A 22 0.78 25.26 -5.94
C LEU A 22 1.59 25.96 -7.05
N ALA A 23 1.14 25.83 -8.30
CA ALA A 23 1.76 26.50 -9.43
C ALA A 23 1.65 28.03 -9.31
N TRP A 24 0.53 28.54 -8.80
CA TRP A 24 0.31 29.96 -8.56
C TRP A 24 1.15 30.49 -7.38
N THR A 25 1.23 29.74 -6.28
CA THR A 25 1.84 30.23 -5.03
C THR A 25 3.35 30.01 -4.95
N VAL A 26 3.84 28.84 -5.36
CA VAL A 26 5.25 28.45 -5.24
C VAL A 26 5.95 28.41 -6.60
N GLY A 27 5.16 28.38 -7.68
CA GLY A 27 5.65 28.03 -8.99
C GLY A 27 5.84 26.52 -9.10
N LEU A 28 5.29 25.92 -10.15
CA LEU A 28 5.60 24.54 -10.57
C LEU A 28 6.17 24.58 -11.99
N SER A 29 7.25 23.85 -12.21
CA SER A 29 7.89 23.72 -13.53
C SER A 29 7.37 22.44 -14.18
N VAL A 30 7.81 22.15 -15.41
CA VAL A 30 7.36 20.97 -16.16
C VAL A 30 7.54 19.66 -15.36
N PRO A 31 8.68 19.41 -14.67
CA PRO A 31 8.84 18.26 -13.79
C PRO A 31 7.82 18.17 -12.66
N GLY A 32 7.58 19.25 -11.92
CA GLY A 32 6.62 19.24 -10.80
C GLY A 32 5.19 19.00 -11.28
N TRP A 33 4.79 19.64 -12.37
CA TRP A 33 3.49 19.39 -13.03
C TRP A 33 3.34 17.94 -13.49
N SER A 34 4.35 17.40 -14.16
CA SER A 34 4.33 16.03 -14.68
C SER A 34 4.18 15.01 -13.55
N ALA A 35 4.94 15.19 -12.47
CA ALA A 35 4.87 14.34 -11.28
C ALA A 35 3.51 14.43 -10.60
N GLY A 36 2.98 15.64 -10.41
CA GLY A 36 1.66 15.87 -9.82
C GLY A 36 0.53 15.22 -10.62
N ILE A 37 0.51 15.43 -11.94
CA ILE A 37 -0.49 14.85 -12.85
C ILE A 37 -0.36 13.32 -12.87
N ALA A 38 0.85 12.78 -12.94
CA ALA A 38 1.05 11.33 -12.93
C ALA A 38 0.52 10.71 -11.62
N CYS A 39 0.80 11.31 -10.47
CA CYS A 39 0.31 10.82 -9.17
C CYS A 39 -1.22 10.92 -9.07
N ALA A 40 -1.81 12.02 -9.55
CA ALA A 40 -3.26 12.22 -9.63
C ALA A 40 -3.95 11.12 -10.46
N VAL A 41 -3.43 10.87 -11.67
CA VAL A 41 -3.96 9.83 -12.57
C VAL A 41 -3.85 8.44 -11.91
N ILE A 42 -2.71 8.11 -11.30
CA ILE A 42 -2.49 6.81 -10.64
C ILE A 42 -3.46 6.61 -9.48
N THR A 43 -3.60 7.61 -8.61
CA THR A 43 -4.50 7.57 -7.45
C THR A 43 -5.95 7.40 -7.88
N ASN A 44 -6.41 8.20 -8.84
CA ASN A 44 -7.77 8.12 -9.33
C ASN A 44 -8.05 6.79 -10.07
N ALA A 45 -7.08 6.28 -10.83
CA ALA A 45 -7.18 4.96 -11.47
C ALA A 45 -7.23 3.81 -10.45
N ALA A 46 -6.54 3.92 -9.31
CA ALA A 46 -6.61 2.94 -8.23
C ALA A 46 -7.99 2.93 -7.57
N VAL A 47 -8.53 4.12 -7.28
CA VAL A 47 -9.88 4.28 -6.72
C VAL A 47 -10.95 3.77 -7.70
N ALA A 48 -10.88 4.16 -8.98
CA ALA A 48 -11.82 3.71 -10.00
C ALA A 48 -11.82 2.18 -10.14
N ARG A 49 -10.64 1.55 -10.20
CA ARG A 49 -10.51 0.09 -10.23
C ARG A 49 -11.13 -0.58 -9.01
N CYS A 50 -10.99 0.01 -7.83
CA CYS A 50 -11.62 -0.52 -6.63
C CYS A 50 -13.15 -0.45 -6.67
N LEU A 51 -13.70 0.71 -7.01
CA LEU A 51 -15.15 0.91 -7.07
C LEU A 51 -15.80 -0.08 -8.06
N LEU A 52 -15.14 -0.29 -9.21
CA LEU A 52 -15.54 -1.30 -10.18
C LEU A 52 -15.47 -2.73 -9.63
N HIS A 53 -14.39 -3.07 -8.93
CA HIS A 53 -14.20 -4.44 -8.40
C HIS A 53 -15.21 -4.79 -7.30
N HIS A 54 -15.59 -3.82 -6.47
CA HIS A 54 -16.52 -4.04 -5.35
C HIS A 54 -17.98 -3.68 -5.67
N GLY A 55 -18.28 -3.29 -6.92
CA GLY A 55 -19.63 -2.85 -7.33
C GLY A 55 -20.16 -1.67 -6.52
N ALA A 56 -19.27 -0.86 -5.95
CA ALA A 56 -19.61 0.23 -5.06
C ALA A 56 -19.69 1.54 -5.83
N ASP A 57 -20.78 2.28 -5.62
CA ASP A 57 -21.00 3.55 -6.29
C ASP A 57 -20.27 4.72 -5.61
N LYS A 58 -19.95 4.61 -4.31
CA LYS A 58 -19.40 5.71 -3.51
C LYS A 58 -18.36 5.20 -2.50
N LEU A 59 -17.34 6.03 -2.26
CA LEU A 59 -16.45 5.87 -1.11
C LEU A 59 -17.20 6.25 0.18
N GLY A 60 -17.04 5.43 1.21
CA GLY A 60 -17.51 5.78 2.56
C GLY A 60 -16.78 7.01 3.12
N PRO A 61 -17.24 7.57 4.27
CA PRO A 61 -16.65 8.76 4.88
C PRO A 61 -15.13 8.68 5.05
N ALA A 62 -14.61 7.58 5.60
CA ALA A 62 -13.17 7.36 5.77
C ALA A 62 -12.42 7.35 4.41
N GLY A 63 -12.97 6.66 3.40
CA GLY A 63 -12.34 6.60 2.08
C GLY A 63 -12.26 7.96 1.37
N ARG A 64 -13.20 8.88 1.64
CA ARG A 64 -13.16 10.25 1.10
C ARG A 64 -12.01 11.05 1.67
N VAL A 65 -11.77 10.93 2.98
CA VAL A 65 -10.69 11.66 3.62
C VAL A 65 -9.34 11.03 3.28
N THR A 66 -9.26 9.71 3.12
CA THR A 66 -8.04 9.05 2.62
C THR A 66 -7.74 9.47 1.19
N LEU A 67 -8.76 9.69 0.35
CA LEU A 67 -8.59 10.28 -0.98
C LEU A 67 -8.07 11.72 -0.90
N THR A 68 -8.62 12.56 -0.01
CA THR A 68 -8.10 13.91 0.23
C THR A 68 -6.62 13.86 0.66
N ARG A 69 -6.26 12.93 1.55
CA ARG A 69 -4.88 12.72 1.98
C ARG A 69 -3.99 12.30 0.81
N ALA A 70 -4.48 11.42 -0.07
CA ALA A 70 -3.76 11.01 -1.28
C ALA A 70 -3.54 12.20 -2.23
N THR A 71 -4.53 13.07 -2.41
CA THR A 71 -4.40 14.32 -3.18
C THR A 71 -3.32 15.23 -2.60
N ILE A 72 -3.27 15.38 -1.27
CA ILE A 72 -2.20 16.15 -0.61
C ILE A 72 -0.84 15.49 -0.83
N ALA A 73 -0.74 14.16 -0.71
CA ALA A 73 0.49 13.42 -0.97
C ALA A 73 0.98 13.60 -2.43
N CYS A 74 0.07 13.71 -3.41
CA CYS A 74 0.42 14.05 -4.80
C CYS A 74 1.03 15.46 -4.90
N GLY A 75 0.51 16.43 -4.14
CA GLY A 75 1.08 17.77 -4.04
C GLY A 75 2.48 17.77 -3.40
N VAL A 76 2.69 16.98 -2.35
CA VAL A 76 4.01 16.78 -1.73
C VAL A 76 4.98 16.12 -2.73
N ALA A 77 4.50 15.18 -3.55
CA ALA A 77 5.30 14.56 -4.61
C ALA A 77 5.71 15.55 -5.70
N ALA A 78 4.79 16.40 -6.15
CA ALA A 78 5.06 17.46 -7.10
C ALA A 78 6.14 18.41 -6.57
N LEU A 79 6.01 18.89 -5.32
CA LEU A 79 7.01 19.75 -4.67
C LEU A 79 8.35 19.04 -4.48
N THR A 80 8.33 17.75 -4.15
CA THR A 80 9.56 16.96 -4.00
C THR A 80 10.31 16.86 -5.32
N VAL A 81 9.64 16.55 -6.43
CA VAL A 81 10.26 16.51 -7.76
C VAL A 81 10.74 17.89 -8.19
N GLU A 82 9.93 18.92 -7.97
CA GLU A 82 10.29 20.32 -8.24
C GLU A 82 11.60 20.72 -7.56
N SER A 83 11.78 20.22 -6.33
CA SER A 83 12.92 20.55 -5.49
C SER A 83 14.28 20.13 -6.08
N PHE A 84 14.30 19.13 -6.98
CA PHE A 84 15.53 18.71 -7.67
C PHE A 84 15.97 19.67 -8.77
N TRP A 85 15.05 20.48 -9.29
CA TRP A 85 15.31 21.40 -10.40
C TRP A 85 15.45 22.85 -9.95
N ARG A 86 14.73 23.22 -8.89
CA ARG A 86 14.82 24.55 -8.28
C ARG A 86 14.59 24.47 -6.77
N PRO A 87 14.96 25.51 -6.01
CA PRO A 87 14.58 25.62 -4.62
C PRO A 87 13.05 25.59 -4.47
N ALA A 88 12.51 24.47 -4.00
CA ALA A 88 11.10 24.36 -3.64
C ALA A 88 10.88 24.88 -2.21
N SER A 89 9.69 25.42 -1.94
CA SER A 89 9.31 25.88 -0.61
C SER A 89 9.22 24.71 0.38
N ALA A 90 10.27 24.55 1.20
CA ALA A 90 10.30 23.57 2.29
C ALA A 90 9.10 23.77 3.24
N THR A 91 8.74 25.03 3.52
CA THR A 91 7.59 25.39 4.35
C THR A 91 6.29 24.85 3.79
N THR A 92 6.04 24.98 2.49
CA THR A 92 4.81 24.47 1.85
C THR A 92 4.78 22.95 1.85
N LEU A 93 5.92 22.31 1.55
CA LEU A 93 6.04 20.85 1.58
C LEU A 93 5.75 20.30 2.98
N VAL A 94 6.34 20.89 4.01
CA VAL A 94 6.14 20.50 5.41
C VAL A 94 4.70 20.76 5.84
N ALA A 95 4.11 21.91 5.49
CA ALA A 95 2.73 22.23 5.85
C ALA A 95 1.72 21.24 5.24
N LEU A 96 1.89 20.91 3.97
CA LEU A 96 1.07 19.87 3.32
C LEU A 96 1.27 18.50 3.96
N THR A 97 2.51 18.15 4.31
CA THR A 97 2.82 16.88 4.96
C THR A 97 2.19 16.76 6.34
N VAL A 98 2.30 17.81 7.16
CA VAL A 98 1.66 17.89 8.47
C VAL A 98 0.15 17.75 8.33
N LEU A 99 -0.45 18.44 7.36
CA LEU A 99 -1.88 18.31 7.08
C LEU A 99 -2.26 16.86 6.70
N ALA A 100 -1.45 16.18 5.87
CA ALA A 100 -1.67 14.78 5.52
C ALA A 100 -1.59 13.84 6.74
N LEU A 101 -0.62 14.05 7.64
CA LEU A 101 -0.48 13.26 8.88
C LEU A 101 -1.64 13.48 9.84
N ILE A 102 -2.14 14.72 9.96
CA ILE A 102 -3.32 15.02 10.77
C ILE A 102 -4.54 14.30 10.19
N LEU A 103 -4.71 14.30 8.86
CA LEU A 103 -5.81 13.60 8.20
C LEU A 103 -5.76 12.08 8.40
N ASP A 104 -4.58 11.43 8.43
CA ASP A 104 -4.46 10.00 8.78
C ASP A 104 -5.02 9.72 10.18
N ALA A 105 -4.66 10.55 11.16
CA ALA A 105 -5.13 10.41 12.52
C ALA A 105 -6.66 10.57 12.61
N VAL A 106 -7.21 11.54 11.87
CA VAL A 106 -8.66 11.76 11.76
C VAL A 106 -9.34 10.57 11.09
N ASP A 107 -8.78 10.00 10.04
CA ASP A 107 -9.35 8.83 9.34
C ASP A 107 -9.40 7.59 10.21
N GLY A 108 -8.30 7.33 10.91
CA GLY A 108 -8.26 6.26 11.89
C GLY A 108 -9.33 6.45 12.98
N TRP A 109 -9.55 7.68 13.43
CA TRP A 109 -10.59 7.98 14.42
C TRP A 109 -12.01 7.84 13.86
N VAL A 110 -12.28 8.39 12.68
CA VAL A 110 -13.58 8.31 12.00
C VAL A 110 -13.92 6.84 11.73
N ALA A 111 -13.01 6.08 11.12
CA ALA A 111 -13.25 4.67 10.80
C ALA A 111 -13.59 3.81 12.03
N ARG A 112 -12.95 4.09 13.18
CA ARG A 112 -13.25 3.43 14.46
C ARG A 112 -14.62 3.81 15.00
N ARG A 113 -15.04 5.07 14.85
CA ARG A 113 -16.34 5.56 15.34
C ARG A 113 -17.52 5.19 14.44
N THR A 114 -17.32 5.16 13.12
CA THR A 114 -18.39 4.91 12.15
C THR A 114 -18.53 3.44 11.79
N GLY A 115 -17.63 2.56 12.25
CA GLY A 115 -17.64 1.14 11.91
C GLY A 115 -17.41 0.87 10.42
N THR A 116 -16.95 1.86 9.65
CA THR A 116 -16.79 1.76 8.18
C THR A 116 -15.45 1.14 7.78
N VAL A 117 -14.98 0.15 8.54
CA VAL A 117 -13.72 -0.53 8.28
C VAL A 117 -13.90 -1.44 7.06
N SER A 118 -13.21 -1.13 5.96
CA SER A 118 -13.18 -1.98 4.76
C SER A 118 -11.76 -2.47 4.49
N ALA A 119 -11.64 -3.69 3.97
CA ALA A 119 -10.34 -4.26 3.62
C ALA A 119 -9.62 -3.44 2.55
N PHE A 120 -10.35 -2.90 1.58
CA PHE A 120 -9.78 -1.98 0.60
C PHE A 120 -9.30 -0.68 1.23
N GLY A 121 -10.14 -0.03 2.06
CA GLY A 121 -9.78 1.22 2.72
C GLY A 121 -8.51 1.09 3.54
N ALA A 122 -8.34 -0.01 4.28
CA ALA A 122 -7.12 -0.29 5.03
C ALA A 122 -5.87 -0.49 4.14
N ARG A 123 -6.02 -1.10 2.96
CA ARG A 123 -4.91 -1.26 2.01
C ARG A 123 -4.57 0.06 1.31
N PHE A 124 -5.58 0.82 0.90
CA PHE A 124 -5.40 2.12 0.28
C PHE A 124 -4.76 3.11 1.26
N ASP A 125 -5.23 3.12 2.53
CA ASP A 125 -4.65 3.89 3.63
C ASP A 125 -3.13 3.62 3.76
N MET A 126 -2.78 2.33 3.81
CA MET A 126 -1.41 1.86 3.91
C MET A 126 -0.54 2.21 2.70
N GLU A 127 -1.08 2.17 1.47
CA GLU A 127 -0.32 2.57 0.27
C GLU A 127 -0.10 4.08 0.22
N VAL A 128 -1.11 4.88 0.60
CA VAL A 128 -0.98 6.35 0.64
C VAL A 128 0.07 6.76 1.69
N ASP A 129 0.09 6.11 2.85
CA ASP A 129 1.11 6.36 3.88
C ASP A 129 2.52 6.01 3.38
N ALA A 130 2.68 4.83 2.76
CA ALA A 130 3.96 4.40 2.23
C ALA A 130 4.44 5.25 1.05
N PHE A 131 3.51 5.73 0.22
CA PHE A 131 3.81 6.69 -0.83
C PHE A 131 4.30 8.02 -0.25
N LEU A 132 3.61 8.56 0.77
CA LEU A 132 4.05 9.78 1.45
C LEU A 132 5.44 9.62 2.08
N ILE A 133 5.70 8.50 2.76
CA ILE A 133 7.02 8.18 3.33
C ILE A 133 8.09 8.10 2.22
N LEU A 134 7.80 7.48 1.09
CA LEU A 134 8.73 7.40 -0.06
C LEU A 134 9.07 8.78 -0.61
N VAL A 135 8.05 9.60 -0.84
CA VAL A 135 8.21 10.96 -1.34
C VAL A 135 9.05 11.79 -0.37
N LEU A 136 8.73 11.78 0.92
CA LEU A 136 9.52 12.48 1.93
C LEU A 136 10.96 11.99 2.02
N SER A 137 11.17 10.67 1.93
CA SER A 137 12.51 10.09 1.88
C SER A 137 13.30 10.61 0.68
N GLY A 138 12.64 10.77 -0.47
CA GLY A 138 13.23 11.37 -1.67
C GLY A 138 13.64 12.83 -1.47
N TYR A 139 12.79 13.62 -0.80
CA TYR A 139 13.10 15.01 -0.46
C TYR A 139 14.30 15.11 0.50
N VAL A 140 14.26 14.35 1.61
CA VAL A 140 15.28 14.36 2.68
C VAL A 140 16.61 13.77 2.21
N ALA A 141 16.60 12.84 1.26
CA ALA A 141 17.82 12.26 0.69
C ALA A 141 18.74 13.30 0.04
N ARG A 142 18.19 14.45 -0.39
CA ARG A 142 18.98 15.55 -0.97
C ARG A 142 19.94 16.20 0.01
N SER A 143 19.56 16.32 1.28
CA SER A 143 20.38 16.93 2.34
C SER A 143 21.17 15.90 3.14
N THR A 144 20.68 14.66 3.22
CA THR A 144 21.15 13.66 4.19
C THR A 144 21.82 12.45 3.54
N GLY A 145 21.62 12.28 2.23
CA GLY A 145 22.18 11.19 1.44
C GLY A 145 21.15 10.12 1.04
N ALA A 146 21.52 9.34 0.02
CA ALA A 146 20.64 8.37 -0.63
C ALA A 146 20.19 7.21 0.28
N TRP A 147 20.87 6.96 1.41
CA TRP A 147 20.51 5.89 2.34
C TRP A 147 19.11 6.08 2.95
N VAL A 148 18.63 7.33 3.07
CA VAL A 148 17.28 7.65 3.55
C VAL A 148 16.20 7.04 2.64
N LEU A 149 16.49 6.85 1.36
CA LEU A 149 15.57 6.18 0.43
C LEU A 149 15.24 4.75 0.86
N ALA A 150 16.08 4.09 1.67
CA ALA A 150 15.78 2.78 2.22
C ALA A 150 14.52 2.79 3.10
N ILE A 151 14.25 3.89 3.82
CA ILE A 151 13.05 4.08 4.64
C ILE A 151 11.79 4.02 3.75
N GLY A 152 11.78 4.84 2.70
CA GLY A 152 10.71 4.92 1.72
C GLY A 152 10.54 3.65 0.87
N ALA A 153 11.65 3.01 0.50
CA ALA A 153 11.65 1.84 -0.37
C ALA A 153 11.23 0.56 0.36
N ALA A 154 11.34 0.50 1.70
CA ALA A 154 11.17 -0.73 2.47
C ALA A 154 9.87 -1.49 2.16
N ARG A 155 8.73 -0.78 2.08
CA ARG A 155 7.45 -1.41 1.72
C ARG A 155 7.46 -1.99 0.31
N TYR A 156 7.93 -1.23 -0.67
CA TYR A 156 7.95 -1.66 -2.06
C TYR A 156 8.91 -2.84 -2.27
N LEU A 157 10.05 -2.83 -1.56
CA LEU A 157 10.98 -3.94 -1.52
C LEU A 157 10.34 -5.19 -0.90
N PHE A 158 9.55 -5.05 0.17
CA PHE A 158 8.81 -6.17 0.76
C PHE A 158 7.78 -6.76 -0.21
N VAL A 159 7.03 -5.91 -0.91
CA VAL A 159 6.06 -6.34 -1.95
C VAL A 159 6.78 -7.07 -3.09
N ALA A 160 7.89 -6.52 -3.59
CA ALA A 160 8.70 -7.12 -4.65
C ALA A 160 9.31 -8.46 -4.20
N ALA A 161 9.80 -8.55 -2.96
CA ALA A 161 10.28 -9.79 -2.38
C ALA A 161 9.17 -10.87 -2.33
N GLY A 162 7.92 -10.46 -2.11
CA GLY A 162 6.76 -11.33 -2.18
C GLY A 162 6.51 -11.98 -3.54
N TRP A 163 6.94 -11.34 -4.64
CA TRP A 163 6.85 -11.95 -5.97
C TRP A 163 7.85 -13.08 -6.16
N VAL A 164 9.04 -12.96 -5.58
CA VAL A 164 10.11 -13.98 -5.63
C VAL A 164 9.87 -15.10 -4.61
N ARG A 165 9.31 -14.76 -3.45
CA ARG A 165 9.07 -15.68 -2.33
C ARG A 165 7.58 -15.67 -1.98
N PRO A 166 6.75 -16.53 -2.59
CA PRO A 166 5.29 -16.51 -2.40
C PRO A 166 4.82 -16.66 -0.95
N TRP A 167 5.62 -17.28 -0.07
CA TRP A 167 5.31 -17.39 1.36
C TRP A 167 5.28 -16.03 2.08
N LEU A 168 5.94 -14.99 1.54
CA LEU A 168 5.84 -13.62 2.06
C LEU A 168 4.49 -12.95 1.75
N ARG A 169 3.69 -13.53 0.84
CA ARG A 169 2.36 -13.00 0.47
C ARG A 169 1.24 -13.49 1.38
N ALA A 170 1.54 -14.35 2.37
CA ALA A 170 0.55 -14.80 3.33
C ALA A 170 0.05 -13.63 4.19
N SER A 171 -1.23 -13.66 4.57
CA SER A 171 -1.84 -12.60 5.38
C SER A 171 -1.28 -12.60 6.80
N VAL A 172 -0.61 -11.52 7.19
CA VAL A 172 -0.17 -11.29 8.57
C VAL A 172 -1.33 -10.67 9.35
N PRO A 173 -1.61 -11.11 10.59
CA PRO A 173 -2.62 -10.46 11.42
C PRO A 173 -2.29 -8.97 11.61
N PRO A 174 -3.30 -8.09 11.62
CA PRO A 174 -3.08 -6.66 11.77
C PRO A 174 -2.38 -6.35 13.11
N ARG A 175 -1.23 -5.66 13.05
CA ARG A 175 -0.44 -5.28 14.22
C ARG A 175 -0.42 -3.77 14.37
N TYR A 176 -0.95 -3.27 15.49
CA TYR A 176 -0.90 -1.85 15.86
C TYR A 176 0.53 -1.29 15.84
N TRP A 177 1.53 -2.12 16.17
CA TRP A 177 2.95 -1.74 16.12
C TRP A 177 3.41 -1.30 14.74
N ALA A 178 3.04 -2.01 13.67
CA ALA A 178 3.47 -1.67 12.33
C ALA A 178 2.90 -0.31 11.89
N LYS A 179 1.64 0.00 12.26
CA LYS A 179 1.05 1.32 12.02
C LYS A 179 1.75 2.40 12.85
N ALA A 180 2.12 2.13 14.10
CA ALA A 180 2.87 3.08 14.93
C ALA A 180 4.25 3.40 14.33
N VAL A 181 4.98 2.38 13.84
CA VAL A 181 6.28 2.57 13.19
C VAL A 181 6.13 3.41 11.92
N ALA A 182 5.11 3.18 11.10
CA ALA A 182 4.83 4.01 9.91
C ALA A 182 4.54 5.47 10.27
N ALA A 183 3.74 5.72 11.30
CA ALA A 183 3.48 7.07 11.80
C ALA A 183 4.78 7.76 12.28
N VAL A 184 5.64 7.03 13.01
CA VAL A 184 6.96 7.54 13.41
C VAL A 184 7.82 7.88 12.19
N GLN A 185 7.85 7.05 11.14
CA GLN A 185 8.58 7.37 9.91
C GLN A 185 8.12 8.70 9.32
N GLY A 186 6.79 8.87 9.17
CA GLY A 186 6.22 10.10 8.62
C GLY A 186 6.59 11.34 9.43
N VAL A 187 6.51 11.25 10.77
CA VAL A 187 6.88 12.35 11.67
C VAL A 187 8.38 12.67 11.58
N VAL A 188 9.25 11.68 11.72
CA VAL A 188 10.72 11.88 11.67
C VAL A 188 11.15 12.49 10.34
N LEU A 189 10.65 11.97 9.22
CA LEU A 189 10.94 12.52 7.90
C LEU A 189 10.42 13.95 7.74
N THR A 190 9.25 14.27 8.32
CA THR A 190 8.71 15.65 8.30
C THR A 190 9.61 16.61 9.09
N PHE A 191 10.08 16.20 10.28
CA PHE A 191 11.04 16.99 11.06
C PHE A 191 12.37 17.18 10.33
N ALA A 192 12.88 16.13 9.69
CA ALA A 192 14.10 16.21 8.88
C ALA A 192 13.91 17.15 7.66
N ALA A 193 12.77 17.06 6.98
CA ALA A 193 12.43 17.94 5.85
C ALA A 193 12.29 19.40 6.26
N ALA A 194 11.81 19.67 7.49
CA ALA A 194 11.65 21.01 8.03
C ALA A 194 12.96 21.69 8.44
N GLN A 195 14.04 20.92 8.62
CA GLN A 195 15.35 21.43 9.06
C GLN A 195 15.29 22.27 10.34
N VAL A 196 14.35 21.97 11.23
CA VAL A 196 14.14 22.68 12.52
C VAL A 196 15.07 22.19 13.63
N VAL A 197 15.78 21.09 13.39
CA VAL A 197 16.76 20.50 14.32
C VAL A 197 18.16 20.49 13.69
N THR A 198 19.19 20.33 14.51
CA THR A 198 20.56 20.18 14.00
C THR A 198 20.70 18.91 13.16
N HIS A 199 21.62 18.92 12.19
CA HIS A 199 21.88 17.77 11.31
C HIS A 199 22.14 16.47 12.11
N GLN A 200 22.90 16.55 13.21
CA GLN A 200 23.19 15.41 14.07
C GLN A 200 21.94 14.78 14.68
N VAL A 201 20.99 15.61 15.12
CA VAL A 201 19.71 15.15 15.70
C VAL A 201 18.82 14.56 14.62
N ALA A 202 18.76 15.17 13.44
CA ALA A 202 18.02 14.63 12.30
C ALA A 202 18.57 13.25 11.87
N ASP A 203 19.89 13.13 11.73
CA ASP A 203 20.56 11.88 11.34
C ASP A 203 20.32 10.78 12.38
N ALA A 204 20.50 11.09 13.67
CA ALA A 204 20.23 10.15 14.75
C ALA A 204 18.77 9.68 14.74
N ALA A 205 17.82 10.60 14.53
CA ALA A 205 16.40 10.26 14.43
C ALA A 205 16.11 9.38 13.21
N LEU A 206 16.69 9.68 12.04
CA LEU A 206 16.52 8.89 10.81
C LEU A 206 17.13 7.49 10.93
N VAL A 207 18.31 7.36 11.56
CA VAL A 207 18.94 6.06 11.85
C VAL A 207 18.07 5.24 12.81
N ALA A 208 17.58 5.85 13.89
CA ALA A 208 16.67 5.20 14.82
C ALA A 208 15.36 4.77 14.11
N SER A 209 14.85 5.62 13.22
CA SER A 209 13.67 5.36 12.40
C SER A 209 13.88 4.15 11.48
N LEU A 210 15.03 4.09 10.80
CA LEU A 210 15.40 2.96 9.95
C LEU A 210 15.58 1.65 10.76
N ALA A 211 16.16 1.73 11.96
CA ALA A 211 16.29 0.58 12.85
C ALA A 211 14.93 0.05 13.31
N LEU A 212 14.00 0.93 13.72
CA LEU A 212 12.62 0.58 14.06
C LEU A 212 11.88 -0.07 12.87
N LEU A 213 12.13 0.43 11.66
CA LEU A 213 11.54 -0.12 10.45
C LEU A 213 12.07 -1.53 10.16
N ALA A 214 13.40 -1.71 10.22
CA ALA A 214 14.06 -3.00 10.04
C ALA A 214 13.59 -4.02 11.09
N GLU A 215 13.39 -3.57 12.32
CA GLU A 215 12.87 -4.36 13.43
C GLU A 215 11.42 -4.82 13.19
N SER A 216 10.57 -3.89 12.76
CA SER A 216 9.17 -4.17 12.42
C SER A 216 9.05 -5.20 11.29
N PHE A 217 9.75 -4.96 10.17
CA PHE A 217 9.80 -5.89 9.04
C PHE A 217 10.44 -7.22 9.42
N GLY A 218 11.52 -7.20 10.21
CA GLY A 218 12.20 -8.41 10.67
C GLY A 218 11.27 -9.31 11.48
N ARG A 219 10.44 -8.73 12.37
CA ARG A 219 9.41 -9.48 13.09
C ARG A 219 8.34 -10.04 12.15
N GLU A 220 7.91 -9.29 11.14
CA GLU A 220 6.92 -9.72 10.16
C GLU A 220 7.43 -10.91 9.32
N VAL A 221 8.64 -10.79 8.76
CA VAL A 221 9.31 -11.85 8.01
C VAL A 221 9.52 -13.09 8.88
N SER A 222 9.95 -12.91 10.14
CA SER A 222 10.16 -14.01 11.08
C SER A 222 8.86 -14.77 11.39
N TRP A 223 7.75 -14.04 11.56
CA TRP A 223 6.44 -14.64 11.79
C TRP A 223 5.98 -15.44 10.55
N LEU A 224 6.10 -14.84 9.36
CA LEU A 224 5.78 -15.50 8.08
C LEU A 224 6.63 -16.75 7.83
N TRP A 225 7.91 -16.72 8.20
CA TRP A 225 8.79 -17.87 8.07
C TRP A 225 8.37 -19.03 8.98
N ARG A 226 7.95 -18.73 10.21
CA ARG A 226 7.49 -19.75 11.18
C ARG A 226 6.14 -20.37 10.80
N HIS A 227 5.27 -19.60 10.13
CA HIS A 227 3.93 -20.04 9.72
C HIS A 227 3.83 -20.36 8.23
N ARG A 228 4.96 -20.55 7.55
CA ARG A 228 4.96 -20.92 6.14
C ARG A 228 4.28 -22.28 5.95
N PRO A 229 3.41 -22.47 4.94
CA PRO A 229 2.92 -23.78 4.60
C PRO A 229 4.12 -24.65 4.22
N ILE A 230 4.38 -25.70 5.00
CA ILE A 230 5.31 -26.73 4.58
C ILE A 230 4.64 -27.39 3.37
N ALA A 231 5.25 -27.24 2.19
CA ALA A 231 4.70 -27.82 0.96
C ALA A 231 4.38 -29.30 1.23
N PRO A 232 3.17 -29.80 0.89
CA PRO A 232 2.88 -31.21 1.04
C PRO A 232 3.92 -31.97 0.22
N ARG A 233 4.74 -32.78 0.91
CA ARG A 233 5.60 -33.77 0.27
C ARG A 233 4.67 -34.51 -0.68
N LYS A 234 4.90 -34.43 -1.99
CA LYS A 234 4.24 -35.31 -2.95
C LYS A 234 4.59 -36.72 -2.49
N ILE A 235 3.72 -37.35 -1.70
CA ILE A 235 3.76 -38.78 -1.49
C ILE A 235 3.44 -39.30 -2.87
N VAL A 236 4.48 -39.64 -3.63
CA VAL A 236 4.35 -40.44 -4.83
C VAL A 236 3.76 -41.74 -4.32
N SER A 237 2.44 -41.84 -4.39
CA SER A 237 1.72 -43.09 -4.19
C SER A 237 2.08 -43.96 -5.38
N SER A 238 3.26 -44.58 -5.33
CA SER A 238 3.54 -45.80 -6.06
C SER A 238 2.67 -46.87 -5.39
N VAL A 239 1.37 -46.84 -5.68
CA VAL A 239 0.51 -48.00 -5.47
C VAL A 239 0.95 -48.96 -6.55
N ALA A 240 1.96 -49.76 -6.18
CA ALA A 240 2.35 -50.96 -6.87
C ALA A 240 1.07 -51.74 -7.22
N THR A 241 0.96 -52.05 -8.50
CA THR A 241 -0.04 -52.87 -9.13
C THR A 241 -0.15 -54.21 -8.39
N LEU A 242 -1.06 -54.31 -7.42
CA LEU A 242 -1.44 -55.60 -6.84
C LEU A 242 -2.39 -56.28 -7.82
N HIS A 243 -1.77 -57.14 -8.61
CA HIS A 243 -2.33 -58.27 -9.33
C HIS A 243 -3.46 -58.95 -8.52
N GLN A 244 -4.72 -58.76 -8.92
CA GLN A 244 -5.83 -59.59 -8.44
C GLN A 244 -6.09 -60.74 -9.43
N PRO A 245 -6.09 -62.01 -9.01
CA PRO A 245 -6.46 -63.12 -9.86
C PRO A 245 -7.97 -63.13 -10.08
N ARG A 246 -8.39 -63.27 -11.35
CA ARG A 246 -9.79 -63.46 -11.77
C ARG A 246 -10.38 -64.69 -11.08
N VAL A 247 -11.35 -64.50 -10.17
CA VAL A 247 -12.27 -65.56 -9.77
C VAL A 247 -13.38 -65.63 -10.82
N GLN A 248 -13.36 -66.73 -11.57
CA GLN A 248 -14.29 -67.07 -12.63
C GLN A 248 -15.59 -67.59 -12.00
N GLN A 249 -16.60 -66.74 -11.82
CA GLN A 249 -17.94 -67.19 -11.43
C GLN A 249 -18.67 -67.77 -12.65
N ARG A 250 -18.81 -69.10 -12.68
CA ARG A 250 -19.78 -69.82 -13.52
C ARG A 250 -21.18 -69.59 -12.97
N VAL A 251 -22.08 -69.06 -13.80
CA VAL A 251 -23.53 -69.06 -13.59
C VAL A 251 -24.11 -70.32 -14.26
N PRO A 252 -24.89 -71.18 -13.58
CA PRO A 252 -25.64 -72.22 -14.26
C PRO A 252 -26.96 -71.65 -14.81
N ALA A 253 -27.24 -71.97 -16.07
CA ALA A 253 -28.50 -71.72 -16.74
C ALA A 253 -29.62 -72.56 -16.12
N VAL A 254 -30.73 -71.91 -15.75
CA VAL A 254 -32.01 -72.56 -15.52
C VAL A 254 -32.94 -72.14 -16.66
N GLY A 255 -33.19 -73.10 -17.55
CA GLY A 255 -34.14 -72.99 -18.65
C GLY A 255 -35.58 -72.98 -18.16
N GLY A 256 -36.43 -72.29 -18.91
CA GLY A 256 -37.87 -72.23 -18.66
C GLY A 256 -38.64 -73.39 -19.29
N VAL A 257 -39.87 -73.58 -18.80
CA VAL A 257 -41.02 -74.27 -19.45
C VAL A 257 -42.28 -73.66 -18.77
N ARG A 258 -43.07 -72.81 -19.42
CA ARG A 258 -44.23 -73.04 -20.33
C ARG A 258 -45.53 -73.56 -19.67
N SER A 259 -46.56 -72.72 -19.81
CA SER A 259 -47.99 -72.98 -20.15
C SER A 259 -48.90 -73.81 -19.23
N GLY A 260 -50.05 -73.20 -18.91
CA GLY A 260 -51.24 -73.80 -18.31
C GLY A 260 -52.18 -72.72 -17.81
#